data_AF-A9NSZ9-F1
#
_entry.id   AF-A9NSZ9-F1
#
_cell.length_a   1.000
_cell.length_b   1.000
_cell.length_c   1.000
_cell.angle_alpha   90.00
_cell.angle_beta   90.00
_cell.angle_gamma   90.00
#
_symmetry.space_group_name_H-M   'P 1'
#
loop_
_entity.id
_entity.type
_entity.pdbx_description
1 polymer ?
#
loop_
_entity_poly.entity_id
_entity_poly.type
_entity_poly.pdbx_seq_one_letter_code
_entity_poly.pdbx_strand_id
1 'polypeptide(L)'
;MDLRRGTRVEVCSSEDGYGGAWFEGVILTVTAYGRRCKVRYDKFVTDDGKPLEEEAWLHSEVRPIPPHIQLPLHCSVGDAVEAYDTDCWWRGFIVKLLTGAEEELWEVYFPDTRTLEAYPPSSLRPAQQWIRGNWISVPQKRSPIIEQEILSFSVENSMETPLKSSGEVVGKKRRQAVKCKAASLGGRASAKTKKLKVTVNTTVSRRQTAEGSEIDEGSEIDDP
;
A
#
# COMPACT_ATOMS: atom_id res chain seq x y z
N MET A 1 -1.28 -22.73 -11.18
CA MET A 1 -0.23 -22.66 -10.13
C MET A 1 -0.75 -23.34 -8.88
N ASP A 2 0.07 -24.18 -8.26
CA ASP A 2 -0.31 -24.90 -7.04
C ASP A 2 0.18 -24.15 -5.81
N LEU A 3 -0.75 -23.61 -5.02
CA LEU A 3 -0.47 -22.96 -3.75
C LEU A 3 -0.12 -24.02 -2.70
N ARG A 4 1.17 -24.16 -2.42
CA ARG A 4 1.73 -25.17 -1.49
C ARG A 4 2.73 -24.55 -0.52
N ARG A 5 3.18 -25.33 0.47
CA ARG A 5 4.27 -24.92 1.38
C ARG A 5 5.47 -24.38 0.60
N GLY A 6 6.00 -23.24 1.05
CA GLY A 6 7.10 -22.52 0.43
C GLY A 6 6.71 -21.56 -0.70
N THR A 7 5.44 -21.56 -1.13
CA THR A 7 4.96 -20.65 -2.18
C THR A 7 4.87 -19.22 -1.64
N ARG A 8 5.45 -18.27 -2.38
CA ARG A 8 5.29 -16.82 -2.16
C ARG A 8 3.90 -16.40 -2.59
N VAL A 9 3.22 -15.65 -1.73
CA VAL A 9 1.81 -15.27 -1.91
C VAL A 9 1.58 -13.86 -1.41
N GLU A 10 0.45 -13.29 -1.85
CA GLU A 10 -0.16 -12.14 -1.20
C GLU A 10 -1.42 -12.61 -0.47
N VAL A 11 -1.64 -12.07 0.73
CA VAL A 11 -2.80 -12.38 1.58
C VAL A 11 -3.59 -11.11 1.80
N CYS A 12 -4.91 -11.17 1.66
CA CYS A 12 -5.79 -10.09 2.08
C CYS A 12 -6.41 -10.40 3.45
N SER A 13 -6.67 -9.36 4.22
CA SER A 13 -7.37 -9.47 5.50
C SER A 13 -8.80 -8.97 5.35
N SER A 14 -9.75 -9.69 5.93
CA SER A 14 -11.15 -9.26 6.02
C SER A 14 -11.43 -8.42 7.28
N GLU A 15 -10.41 -8.07 8.06
CA GLU A 15 -10.56 -7.26 9.27
C GLU A 15 -10.83 -5.79 8.93
N ASP A 16 -11.67 -5.14 9.73
CA ASP A 16 -12.07 -3.76 9.54
C ASP A 16 -10.85 -2.82 9.44
N GLY A 17 -10.79 -2.04 8.36
CA GLY A 17 -9.66 -1.14 8.08
C GLY A 17 -8.57 -1.73 7.18
N TYR A 18 -8.64 -3.02 6.85
CA TYR A 18 -7.76 -3.69 5.87
C TYR A 18 -8.46 -4.07 4.57
N GLY A 19 -9.67 -3.55 4.36
CA GLY A 19 -10.34 -3.60 3.07
C GLY A 19 -9.37 -3.17 1.95
N GLY A 20 -9.26 -4.01 0.94
CA GLY A 20 -8.43 -3.72 -0.24
C GLY A 20 -6.91 -3.86 -0.06
N ALA A 21 -6.42 -4.31 1.10
CA ALA A 21 -4.98 -4.53 1.35
C ALA A 21 -4.53 -5.95 0.96
N TRP A 22 -3.33 -6.04 0.37
CA TRP A 22 -2.65 -7.29 0.04
C TRP A 22 -1.23 -7.28 0.62
N PHE A 23 -0.96 -8.23 1.51
CA PHE A 23 0.27 -8.35 2.28
C PHE A 23 1.13 -9.49 1.75
N GLU A 24 2.43 -9.24 1.52
CA GLU A 24 3.33 -10.28 1.04
C GLU A 24 3.73 -11.27 2.14
N GLY A 25 3.77 -12.55 1.78
CA GLY A 25 4.20 -13.62 2.67
C GLY A 25 4.51 -14.94 1.98
N VAL A 26 4.64 -15.98 2.79
CA VAL A 26 4.93 -17.35 2.35
C VAL A 26 4.05 -18.37 3.08
N ILE A 27 3.54 -19.35 2.32
CA ILE A 27 2.77 -20.46 2.88
C ILE A 27 3.72 -21.37 3.69
N LEU A 28 3.45 -21.53 4.98
CA LEU A 28 4.16 -22.45 5.85
C LEU A 28 3.57 -23.86 5.79
N THR A 29 2.25 -23.96 5.83
CA THR A 29 1.51 -25.23 5.79
C THR A 29 0.19 -25.06 5.07
N VAL A 30 -0.30 -26.14 4.47
CA VAL A 30 -1.66 -26.24 3.93
C VAL A 30 -2.36 -27.37 4.68
N THR A 31 -3.61 -27.13 5.09
CA THR A 31 -4.43 -28.15 5.77
C THR A 31 -4.66 -29.37 4.86
N ALA A 32 -4.89 -30.54 5.47
CA ALA A 32 -5.08 -31.80 4.73
C ALA A 32 -6.19 -31.74 3.67
N TYR A 33 -7.21 -30.91 3.88
CA TYR A 33 -8.33 -30.70 2.95
C TYR A 33 -8.13 -29.54 1.95
N GLY A 34 -6.97 -28.86 1.97
CA GLY A 34 -6.65 -27.78 1.04
C GLY A 34 -7.46 -26.50 1.20
N ARG A 35 -8.26 -26.34 2.26
CA ARG A 35 -9.14 -25.16 2.42
C ARG A 35 -8.47 -23.98 3.10
N ARG A 36 -7.60 -24.27 4.05
CA ARG A 36 -6.86 -23.28 4.84
C ARG A 36 -5.37 -23.51 4.75
N CYS A 37 -4.62 -22.45 4.94
CA CYS A 37 -3.17 -22.47 5.06
C CYS A 37 -2.71 -21.59 6.22
N LYS A 38 -1.51 -21.87 6.72
CA LYS A 38 -0.78 -20.97 7.61
C LYS A 38 0.20 -20.17 6.78
N VAL A 39 0.15 -18.85 6.88
CA VAL A 39 1.04 -17.93 6.16
C VAL A 39 1.91 -17.21 7.18
N ARG A 40 3.17 -16.94 6.79
CA ARG A 40 4.07 -16.03 7.47
C ARG A 40 4.27 -14.80 6.62
N TYR A 41 4.13 -13.64 7.23
CA TYR A 41 4.35 -12.35 6.57
C TYR A 41 5.82 -11.98 6.48
N ASP A 42 6.18 -11.28 5.42
CA ASP A 42 7.57 -10.88 5.17
C ASP A 42 8.02 -9.71 6.05
N LYS A 43 7.12 -8.74 6.27
CA LYS A 43 7.45 -7.42 6.85
C LYS A 43 6.84 -7.18 8.24
N PHE A 44 6.10 -8.16 8.77
CA PHE A 44 5.32 -8.00 9.99
C PHE A 44 5.81 -8.95 11.08
N VAL A 45 5.90 -8.44 12.31
CA VAL A 45 6.33 -9.17 13.50
C VAL A 45 5.32 -8.99 14.64
N THR A 46 5.30 -9.94 15.58
CA THR A 46 4.58 -9.82 16.85
C THR A 46 5.33 -8.92 17.82
N ASP A 47 4.67 -8.55 18.93
CA ASP A 47 5.26 -7.73 20.00
C ASP A 47 6.53 -8.37 20.61
N ASP A 48 6.64 -9.71 20.54
CA ASP A 48 7.82 -10.47 20.96
C ASP A 48 8.95 -10.50 19.91
N GLY A 49 8.81 -9.76 18.80
CA GLY A 49 9.77 -9.69 17.70
C GLY A 49 9.79 -10.92 16.80
N LYS A 50 8.81 -11.83 16.92
CA LYS A 50 8.73 -13.04 16.08
C LYS A 50 7.99 -12.72 14.78
N PRO A 51 8.30 -13.40 13.65
CA PRO A 51 7.53 -13.23 12.42
C PRO A 51 6.02 -13.41 12.66
N LEU A 52 5.20 -12.54 12.08
CA LEU A 52 3.77 -12.65 12.18
C LEU A 52 3.29 -13.80 11.31
N GLU A 53 2.48 -14.68 11.90
CA GLU A 53 1.89 -15.83 11.24
C GLU A 53 0.38 -15.88 11.51
N GLU A 54 -0.41 -16.26 10.52
CA GLU A 54 -1.86 -16.40 10.64
C GLU A 54 -2.44 -17.52 9.78
N GLU A 55 -3.67 -17.92 10.08
CA GLU A 55 -4.44 -18.82 9.22
C GLU A 55 -5.25 -17.99 8.21
N ALA A 56 -5.24 -18.42 6.95
CA ALA A 56 -6.01 -17.81 5.88
C ALA A 56 -6.75 -18.87 5.05
N TRP A 57 -7.85 -18.46 4.43
CA TRP A 57 -8.62 -19.25 3.47
C TRP A 57 -7.91 -19.26 2.10
N LEU A 58 -7.40 -20.43 1.71
CA LEU A 58 -6.48 -20.58 0.58
C LEU A 58 -7.03 -20.06 -0.76
N HIS A 59 -8.34 -20.11 -0.94
CA HIS A 59 -8.98 -19.80 -2.23
C HIS A 59 -9.72 -18.46 -2.25
N SER A 60 -9.79 -17.74 -1.13
CA SER A 60 -10.52 -16.46 -1.02
C SER A 60 -9.67 -15.34 -0.44
N GLU A 61 -8.67 -15.67 0.37
CA GLU A 61 -7.81 -14.68 1.05
C GLU A 61 -6.37 -14.73 0.55
N VAL A 62 -6.00 -15.73 -0.24
CA VAL A 62 -4.63 -15.94 -0.72
C VAL A 62 -4.59 -15.94 -2.24
N ARG A 63 -3.65 -15.19 -2.81
CA ARG A 63 -3.31 -15.23 -4.23
C ARG A 63 -1.81 -15.42 -4.42
N PRO A 64 -1.33 -15.94 -5.56
CA PRO A 64 0.09 -15.91 -5.89
C PRO A 64 0.64 -14.48 -5.90
N ILE A 65 1.94 -14.31 -6.05
CA ILE A 65 2.48 -12.99 -6.41
C ILE A 65 1.98 -12.64 -7.83
N PRO A 66 1.43 -11.43 -8.07
CA PRO A 66 1.07 -10.97 -9.40
C PRO A 66 2.26 -11.04 -10.36
N PRO A 67 2.02 -11.27 -11.67
CA PRO A 67 3.09 -11.27 -12.66
C PRO A 67 3.80 -9.90 -12.67
N HIS A 68 5.08 -9.92 -13.03
CA HIS A 68 5.86 -8.69 -13.12
C HIS A 68 5.22 -7.70 -14.10
N ILE A 69 5.06 -6.46 -13.68
CA ILE A 69 4.50 -5.39 -14.49
C ILE A 69 5.64 -4.57 -15.08
N GLN A 70 5.60 -4.35 -16.40
CA GLN A 70 6.61 -3.54 -17.08
C GLN A 70 6.34 -2.05 -16.85
N LEU A 71 7.42 -1.29 -16.63
CA LEU A 71 7.39 0.17 -16.65
C LEU A 71 7.75 0.65 -18.08
N PRO A 72 7.20 1.78 -18.56
CA PRO A 72 6.31 2.70 -17.85
C PRO A 72 4.91 2.12 -17.60
N LEU A 73 4.30 2.55 -16.50
CA LEU A 73 2.97 2.10 -16.14
C LEU A 73 1.95 2.66 -17.14
N HIS A 74 1.23 1.78 -17.85
CA HIS A 74 0.19 2.18 -18.79
C HIS A 74 -1.17 2.23 -18.10
N CYS A 75 -1.40 3.25 -17.28
CA CYS A 75 -2.70 3.52 -16.66
C CYS A 75 -3.16 4.95 -16.94
N SER A 76 -4.44 5.21 -16.77
CA SER A 76 -5.10 6.50 -17.01
C SER A 76 -6.05 6.85 -15.87
N VAL A 77 -6.58 8.08 -15.88
CA VAL A 77 -7.57 8.53 -14.89
C VAL A 77 -8.76 7.58 -14.83
N GLY A 78 -8.99 7.11 -13.61
CA GLY A 78 -10.01 6.19 -13.15
C GLY A 78 -9.73 4.71 -13.45
N ASP A 79 -8.54 4.36 -13.94
CA ASP A 79 -8.07 2.98 -13.86
C ASP A 79 -7.88 2.59 -12.39
N ALA A 80 -8.18 1.32 -12.10
CA ALA A 80 -7.91 0.75 -10.79
C ALA A 80 -6.45 0.34 -10.69
N VAL A 81 -5.82 0.75 -9.61
CA VAL A 81 -4.43 0.44 -9.28
C VAL A 81 -4.33 -0.16 -7.89
N GLU A 82 -3.21 -0.79 -7.60
CA GLU A 82 -2.78 -1.09 -6.25
C GLU A 82 -1.54 -0.24 -5.96
N ALA A 83 -1.59 0.54 -4.87
CA ALA A 83 -0.49 1.39 -4.41
C ALA A 83 0.27 0.70 -3.29
N TYR A 84 1.60 0.64 -3.39
CA TYR A 84 2.44 0.11 -2.32
C TYR A 84 2.64 1.17 -1.24
N ASP A 85 2.03 0.95 -0.08
CA ASP A 85 2.10 1.86 1.06
C ASP A 85 2.00 1.06 2.37
N THR A 86 2.76 1.49 3.37
CA THR A 86 2.73 0.90 4.71
C THR A 86 2.94 -0.63 4.66
N ASP A 87 3.91 -1.04 3.84
CA ASP A 87 4.36 -2.42 3.66
C ASP A 87 3.33 -3.40 3.06
N CYS A 88 2.33 -2.89 2.36
CA CYS A 88 1.36 -3.69 1.62
C CYS A 88 0.80 -2.96 0.38
N TRP A 89 0.08 -3.70 -0.46
CA TRP A 89 -0.55 -3.18 -1.67
C TRP A 89 -2.01 -2.83 -1.41
N TRP A 90 -2.37 -1.56 -1.60
CA TRP A 90 -3.72 -1.06 -1.36
C TRP A 90 -4.44 -0.75 -2.65
N ARG A 91 -5.62 -1.34 -2.84
CA ARG A 91 -6.44 -1.08 -4.01
C ARG A 91 -7.06 0.33 -3.98
N GLY A 92 -6.91 1.07 -5.08
CA GLY A 92 -7.48 2.40 -5.28
C GLY A 92 -7.76 2.69 -6.76
N PHE A 93 -8.14 3.94 -7.03
CA PHE A 93 -8.47 4.43 -8.37
C PHE A 93 -7.71 5.72 -8.66
N ILE A 94 -7.06 5.81 -9.81
CA ILE A 94 -6.40 7.06 -10.22
C ILE A 94 -7.49 8.12 -10.40
N VAL A 95 -7.36 9.30 -9.80
CA VAL A 95 -8.31 10.42 -10.03
C VAL A 95 -7.66 11.57 -10.79
N LYS A 96 -6.34 11.69 -10.72
CA LYS A 96 -5.60 12.79 -11.33
C LYS A 96 -4.16 12.39 -11.63
N LEU A 97 -3.65 12.87 -12.76
CA LEU A 97 -2.23 12.78 -13.12
C LEU A 97 -1.62 14.17 -12.92
N LEU A 98 -0.68 14.29 -11.99
CA LEU A 98 0.01 15.54 -11.68
C LEU A 98 1.30 15.60 -12.49
N THR A 99 1.19 16.17 -13.70
CA THR A 99 2.31 16.35 -14.63
C THR A 99 2.90 17.75 -14.50
N GLY A 100 4.23 17.88 -14.57
CA GLY A 100 4.91 19.19 -14.63
C GLY A 100 5.57 19.67 -13.32
N ALA A 101 5.54 18.87 -12.25
CA ALA A 101 6.40 19.06 -11.09
C ALA A 101 7.79 18.44 -11.33
N GLU A 102 8.73 18.63 -10.38
CA GLU A 102 10.05 17.96 -10.41
C GLU A 102 9.93 16.43 -10.48
N GLU A 103 8.84 15.88 -9.93
CA GLU A 103 8.51 14.46 -9.97
C GLU A 103 7.07 14.23 -10.46
N GLU A 104 6.88 13.23 -11.33
CA GLU A 104 5.54 12.79 -11.75
C GLU A 104 4.83 12.07 -10.61
N LEU A 105 3.65 12.55 -10.24
CA LEU A 105 2.82 11.96 -9.18
C LEU A 105 1.41 11.72 -9.67
N TRP A 106 0.82 10.59 -9.28
CA TRP A 106 -0.56 10.25 -9.61
C TRP A 106 -1.38 10.18 -8.32
N GLU A 107 -2.50 10.88 -8.31
CA GLU A 107 -3.41 10.93 -7.17
C GLU A 107 -4.36 9.75 -7.22
N VAL A 108 -4.43 9.00 -6.12
CA VAL A 108 -5.19 7.76 -6.00
C VAL A 108 -6.23 7.89 -4.89
N TYR A 109 -7.48 7.59 -5.23
CA TYR A 109 -8.60 7.48 -4.30
C TYR A 109 -8.74 6.07 -3.75
N PHE A 110 -8.87 5.98 -2.43
CA PHE A 110 -9.11 4.73 -1.69
C PHE A 110 -10.54 4.70 -1.15
N PRO A 111 -11.46 3.89 -1.73
CA PRO A 111 -12.87 3.89 -1.32
C PRO A 111 -13.10 3.46 0.13
N ASP A 112 -12.29 2.53 0.64
CA ASP A 112 -12.46 1.97 1.97
C ASP A 112 -12.20 3.00 3.08
N THR A 113 -11.22 3.88 2.87
CA THR A 113 -10.85 4.96 3.80
C THR A 113 -11.41 6.32 3.41
N ARG A 114 -11.91 6.46 2.17
CA ARG A 114 -12.30 7.73 1.53
C ARG A 114 -11.18 8.76 1.59
N THR A 115 -9.96 8.34 1.27
CA THR A 115 -8.77 9.20 1.27
C THR A 115 -8.20 9.33 -0.14
N LEU A 116 -7.53 10.46 -0.38
CA LEU A 116 -6.70 10.71 -1.55
C LEU A 116 -5.24 10.81 -1.12
N GLU A 117 -4.38 10.09 -1.83
CA GLU A 117 -2.94 10.18 -1.64
C GLU A 117 -2.23 10.14 -2.99
N ALA A 118 -1.11 10.86 -3.10
CA ALA A 118 -0.33 10.97 -4.33
C ALA A 118 0.89 10.04 -4.27
N TYR A 119 1.10 9.26 -5.33
CA TYR A 119 2.20 8.30 -5.42
C TYR A 119 2.98 8.48 -6.73
N PRO A 120 4.29 8.23 -6.73
CA PRO A 120 5.03 8.09 -7.98
C PRO A 120 4.56 6.83 -8.72
N PRO A 121 4.59 6.79 -10.06
CA PRO A 121 4.20 5.62 -10.85
C PRO A 121 4.95 4.33 -10.46
N SER A 122 6.17 4.45 -9.93
CA SER A 122 6.99 3.33 -9.44
C SER A 122 6.44 2.65 -8.18
N SER A 123 5.57 3.32 -7.41
CA SER A 123 4.87 2.77 -6.26
C SER A 123 3.49 2.22 -6.62
N LEU A 124 3.11 2.26 -7.90
CA LEU A 124 1.81 1.84 -8.40
C LEU A 124 1.94 0.61 -9.29
N ARG A 125 0.86 -0.17 -9.34
CA ARG A 125 0.72 -1.32 -10.23
C ARG A 125 -0.74 -1.46 -10.68
N PRO A 126 -1.08 -1.92 -11.89
CA PRO A 126 -2.46 -2.11 -12.29
C PRO A 126 -3.13 -3.11 -11.35
N ALA A 127 -4.37 -2.84 -10.94
CA ALA A 127 -5.10 -3.76 -10.08
C ALA A 127 -5.47 -5.03 -10.87
N GLN A 128 -4.99 -6.18 -10.40
CA GLN A 128 -5.27 -7.48 -11.01
C GLN A 128 -6.10 -8.35 -10.06
N GLN A 129 -6.94 -9.22 -10.62
CA GLN A 129 -7.67 -10.22 -9.83
C GLN A 129 -7.17 -11.62 -10.14
N TRP A 130 -7.01 -12.41 -9.09
CA TRP A 130 -6.73 -13.84 -9.20
C TRP A 130 -8.05 -14.61 -9.19
N ILE A 131 -8.44 -15.14 -10.34
CA ILE A 131 -9.71 -15.84 -10.51
C ILE A 131 -9.44 -17.18 -11.19
N ARG A 132 -9.86 -18.28 -10.56
CA ARG A 132 -9.81 -19.63 -11.13
C ARG A 132 -8.44 -19.98 -11.72
N GLY A 133 -7.37 -19.64 -11.02
CA GLY A 133 -6.01 -19.99 -11.44
C GLY A 133 -5.38 -19.04 -12.46
N ASN A 134 -6.02 -17.89 -12.76
CA ASN A 134 -5.54 -16.93 -13.76
C ASN A 134 -5.52 -15.52 -13.20
N TRP A 135 -4.51 -14.74 -13.61
CA TRP A 135 -4.46 -13.31 -13.40
C TRP A 135 -5.25 -12.60 -14.48
N ILE A 136 -6.18 -11.76 -14.08
CA ILE A 136 -7.04 -11.02 -14.99
C ILE A 136 -6.87 -9.53 -14.71
N SER A 137 -6.46 -8.80 -15.74
CA SER A 137 -6.60 -7.34 -15.80
C SER A 137 -8.07 -7.05 -16.05
N VAL A 138 -8.82 -6.84 -14.98
CA VAL A 138 -10.25 -6.57 -15.10
C VAL A 138 -10.43 -5.05 -15.20
N PRO A 139 -11.09 -4.52 -16.24
CA PRO A 139 -11.63 -3.17 -16.21
C PRO A 139 -12.56 -3.12 -15.00
N GLN A 140 -12.13 -2.46 -13.93
CA GLN A 140 -12.89 -2.49 -12.69
C GLN A 140 -14.07 -1.56 -12.88
N LYS A 141 -15.29 -2.11 -12.88
CA LYS A 141 -16.51 -1.30 -12.86
C LYS A 141 -16.41 -0.33 -11.69
N ARG A 142 -16.37 0.96 -12.00
CA ARG A 142 -16.46 2.02 -11.00
C ARG A 142 -17.89 2.00 -10.47
N SER A 143 -18.05 2.04 -9.15
CA SER A 143 -19.37 2.28 -8.59
C SER A 143 -19.77 3.72 -8.90
N PRO A 144 -21.08 4.06 -8.94
CA PRO A 144 -21.51 5.44 -9.10
C PRO A 144 -20.90 6.40 -8.07
N ILE A 145 -20.59 5.89 -6.87
CA ILE A 145 -19.90 6.64 -5.81
C ILE A 145 -18.48 7.00 -6.24
N ILE A 146 -17.72 6.05 -6.81
CA ILE A 146 -16.36 6.30 -7.31
C ILE A 146 -16.40 7.27 -8.49
N GLU A 147 -17.37 7.14 -9.40
CA GLU A 147 -17.51 8.06 -10.53
C GLU A 147 -17.84 9.49 -10.06
N GLN A 148 -18.74 9.64 -9.08
CA GLN A 148 -19.04 10.95 -8.50
C GLN A 148 -17.80 11.59 -7.87
N GLU A 149 -16.98 10.81 -7.18
CA GLU A 149 -15.75 11.30 -6.57
C GLU A 149 -14.71 11.70 -7.64
N ILE A 150 -14.53 10.91 -8.69
CA ILE A 150 -13.67 11.28 -9.83
C ILE A 150 -14.18 12.59 -10.49
N LEU A 151 -15.50 12.73 -10.62
CA LEU A 151 -16.12 13.91 -11.21
C LEU A 151 -16.00 15.14 -10.31
N SER A 152 -16.16 15.02 -8.99
CA SER A 152 -16.01 16.17 -8.08
C SER A 152 -14.60 16.75 -8.15
N PHE A 153 -13.58 15.89 -8.19
CA PHE A 153 -12.18 16.33 -8.35
C PHE A 153 -11.92 16.97 -9.73
N SER A 154 -12.63 16.53 -10.76
CA SER A 154 -12.52 17.15 -12.10
C SER A 154 -13.13 18.56 -12.14
N VAL A 155 -14.20 18.82 -11.36
CA VAL A 155 -14.89 20.13 -11.31
C VAL A 155 -14.12 21.16 -10.48
N GLU A 156 -13.52 20.76 -9.35
CA GLU A 156 -12.67 21.65 -8.54
C GLU A 156 -11.50 22.23 -9.33
N ASN A 157 -10.96 21.45 -10.26
CA ASN A 157 -9.86 21.85 -11.13
C ASN A 157 -10.27 22.86 -12.25
N SER A 158 -11.58 23.09 -12.45
CA SER A 158 -12.10 24.05 -13.45
C SER A 158 -12.44 25.42 -12.87
N MET A 159 -12.44 25.58 -11.54
CA MET A 159 -12.91 26.80 -10.86
C MET A 159 -11.81 27.54 -10.09
N GLU A 160 -10.59 27.62 -10.64
CA GLU A 160 -9.60 28.56 -10.13
C GLU A 160 -10.09 30.01 -10.32
N THR A 161 -10.71 30.56 -9.28
CA THR A 161 -10.96 31.99 -9.12
C THR A 161 -10.10 32.51 -7.96
N PRO A 162 -9.60 33.77 -8.01
CA PRO A 162 -8.63 34.24 -7.04
C PRO A 162 -9.25 34.55 -5.67
N LEU A 163 -8.68 33.95 -4.61
CA LEU A 163 -8.61 34.40 -3.20
C LEU A 163 -9.91 34.53 -2.37
N LYS A 164 -10.03 33.73 -1.31
CA LYS A 164 -9.78 34.18 0.08
C LYS A 164 -9.81 33.03 1.11
N SER A 165 -8.97 33.20 2.11
CA SER A 165 -8.80 32.35 3.28
C SER A 165 -10.09 32.11 4.07
N SER A 166 -10.40 30.85 4.31
CA SER A 166 -11.03 30.37 5.55
C SER A 166 -10.76 28.88 5.63
N GLY A 167 -9.79 28.50 6.45
CA GLY A 167 -9.39 27.12 6.63
C GLY A 167 -10.49 26.35 7.33
N GLU A 168 -11.09 25.40 6.61
CA GLU A 168 -11.77 24.27 7.22
C GLU A 168 -10.93 23.04 6.92
N VAL A 169 -10.17 22.61 7.92
CA VAL A 169 -9.32 21.43 7.84
C VAL A 169 -10.24 20.22 7.80
N VAL A 170 -10.57 19.72 6.60
CA VAL A 170 -11.10 18.37 6.45
C VAL A 170 -10.06 17.44 7.06
N GLY A 171 -10.44 16.79 8.16
CA GLY A 171 -9.54 16.05 9.03
C GLY A 171 -8.80 14.97 8.25
N LYS A 172 -7.52 15.22 7.95
CA LYS A 172 -6.58 14.26 7.37
C LYS A 172 -6.34 13.14 8.38
N LYS A 173 -7.15 12.09 8.36
CA LYS A 173 -6.80 10.83 9.00
C LYS A 173 -5.78 10.13 8.10
N ARG A 174 -4.50 10.31 8.42
CA ARG A 174 -3.41 9.52 7.86
C ARG A 174 -3.67 8.04 8.13
N ARG A 175 -3.44 7.17 7.15
CA ARG A 175 -3.44 5.71 7.35
C ARG A 175 -2.41 5.40 8.43
N GLN A 176 -2.86 4.76 9.50
CA GLN A 176 -2.01 4.43 10.65
C GLN A 176 -1.38 3.04 10.40
N ALA A 177 -0.14 2.88 10.85
CA ALA A 177 0.61 1.62 10.77
C ALA A 177 -0.24 0.41 11.20
N VAL A 178 -0.18 -0.62 10.35
CA VAL A 178 -0.96 -1.86 10.38
C VAL A 178 -0.69 -2.63 11.68
N LYS A 179 -1.76 -2.99 12.40
CA LYS A 179 -1.77 -3.94 13.52
C LYS A 179 -2.55 -5.17 13.12
N CYS A 180 -1.89 -6.22 12.66
CA CYS A 180 -2.52 -7.52 12.46
C CYS A 180 -2.29 -8.38 13.71
N LYS A 181 -3.36 -8.97 14.25
CA LYS A 181 -3.34 -9.75 15.49
C LYS A 181 -3.11 -11.23 15.15
N ALA A 182 -2.11 -11.84 15.78
CA ALA A 182 -1.99 -13.29 15.83
C ALA A 182 -3.19 -13.90 16.61
N ALA A 183 -4.01 -14.71 15.95
CA ALA A 183 -5.01 -15.52 16.65
C ALA A 183 -4.33 -16.76 17.27
N SER A 184 -4.30 -16.84 18.60
CA SER A 184 -3.95 -18.08 19.30
C SER A 184 -5.14 -19.04 19.26
N LEU A 185 -4.89 -20.28 18.84
CA LEU A 185 -5.83 -21.38 18.95
C LEU A 185 -6.04 -21.74 20.42
N GLY A 186 -7.29 -21.78 20.88
CA GLY A 186 -7.67 -22.53 22.08
C GLY A 186 -8.82 -21.94 22.89
N GLY A 187 -9.97 -22.64 22.87
CA GLY A 187 -10.87 -22.68 24.02
C GLY A 187 -11.97 -21.61 24.07
N ARG A 188 -13.21 -22.10 24.04
CA ARG A 188 -14.45 -21.36 24.27
C ARG A 188 -14.43 -20.70 25.66
N ALA A 189 -14.24 -19.37 25.73
CA ALA A 189 -14.66 -18.55 26.87
C ALA A 189 -14.72 -17.07 26.49
N SER A 190 -15.80 -16.41 26.89
CA SER A 190 -16.00 -14.96 26.80
C SER A 190 -14.87 -14.21 27.52
N ALA A 191 -14.07 -13.41 26.81
CA ALA A 191 -13.09 -12.53 27.45
C ALA A 191 -12.74 -11.31 26.59
N LYS A 192 -12.90 -10.14 27.22
CA LYS A 192 -12.50 -8.78 26.84
C LYS A 192 -11.36 -8.69 25.81
N THR A 193 -11.62 -7.98 24.72
CA THR A 193 -10.65 -7.60 23.68
C THR A 193 -9.60 -6.66 24.28
N LYS A 194 -8.41 -7.16 24.63
CA LYS A 194 -7.22 -6.31 24.85
C LYS A 194 -6.62 -5.92 23.50
N LYS A 195 -6.53 -4.61 23.25
CA LYS A 195 -5.84 -4.00 22.09
C LYS A 195 -4.34 -4.34 22.18
N LEU A 196 -3.81 -5.05 21.17
CA LEU A 196 -2.36 -5.29 21.02
C LEU A 196 -1.72 -4.21 20.13
N LYS A 197 -0.41 -4.00 20.24
CA LYS A 197 0.31 -2.87 19.61
C LYS A 197 1.48 -3.38 18.78
N VAL A 198 1.20 -3.74 17.52
CA VAL A 198 2.23 -4.09 16.53
C VAL A 198 3.14 -2.89 16.24
N THR A 199 4.44 -3.14 16.19
CA THR A 199 5.49 -2.16 15.87
C THR A 199 6.08 -2.49 14.50
N VAL A 200 6.01 -1.55 13.56
CA VAL A 200 6.59 -1.68 12.21
C VAL A 200 8.07 -1.30 12.28
N ASN A 201 8.95 -2.17 11.77
CA ASN A 201 10.38 -1.90 11.70
C ASN A 201 10.72 -1.16 10.40
N THR A 202 10.77 0.17 10.44
CA THR A 202 11.32 0.97 9.34
C THR A 202 12.83 1.08 9.48
N THR A 203 13.60 0.38 8.65
CA THR A 203 15.04 0.62 8.52
C THR A 203 15.28 1.67 7.42
N VAL A 204 15.48 2.93 7.82
CA VAL A 204 15.91 4.00 6.91
C VAL A 204 17.42 3.86 6.70
N SER A 205 17.85 3.48 5.49
CA SER A 205 19.25 3.57 5.08
C SER A 205 19.55 5.01 4.67
N ARG A 206 20.31 5.73 5.50
CA ARG A 206 20.71 7.12 5.27
C ARG A 206 21.86 7.16 4.27
N ARG A 207 21.63 7.62 3.04
CA ARG A 207 22.71 8.06 2.14
C ARG A 207 23.20 9.42 2.64
N GLN A 208 24.49 9.51 2.97
CA GLN A 208 25.17 10.78 3.22
C GLN A 208 25.44 11.44 1.86
N THR A 209 24.93 12.65 1.65
CA THR A 209 25.39 13.58 0.62
C THR A 209 26.54 14.40 1.20
N ALA A 210 27.70 14.33 0.56
CA ALA A 210 28.81 15.24 0.81
C ALA A 210 28.61 16.45 -0.11
N GLU A 211 28.36 17.62 0.47
CA GLU A 211 28.54 18.91 -0.20
C GLU A 211 29.86 19.50 0.28
N GLY A 212 30.74 19.78 -0.67
CA GLY A 212 31.94 20.58 -0.46
C GLY A 212 31.76 21.95 -1.11
N SER A 213 32.14 22.99 -0.40
CA SER A 213 32.58 24.27 -0.97
C SER A 213 33.31 25.07 0.12
N GLU A 214 34.63 24.89 0.21
CA GLU A 214 35.51 25.89 0.81
C GLU A 214 35.88 26.90 -0.29
N ILE A 215 35.61 28.16 0.03
CA ILE A 215 36.02 29.37 -0.67
C ILE A 215 37.25 29.88 0.08
N ASP A 216 38.38 30.04 -0.61
CA ASP A 216 39.51 30.81 -0.10
C ASP A 216 40.07 31.69 -1.22
N GLU A 217 39.84 33.00 -1.08
CA GLU A 217 40.44 34.06 -1.88
C GLU A 217 41.64 34.64 -1.12
N GLY A 218 42.82 34.59 -1.76
CA GLY A 218 43.62 35.79 -1.93
C GLY A 218 44.81 36.05 -1.00
N SER A 219 45.96 36.22 -1.68
CA SER A 219 47.10 37.11 -1.36
C SER A 219 48.02 36.74 -0.20
N GLU A 220 49.33 36.97 -0.18
CA GLU A 220 50.41 37.38 -1.09
C GLU A 220 51.67 37.47 -0.17
N ILE A 221 52.89 37.54 -0.76
CA ILE A 221 54.14 38.11 -0.20
C ILE A 221 55.21 37.13 0.35
N ASP A 222 56.20 36.89 -0.53
CA ASP A 222 57.68 36.99 -0.44
C ASP A 222 58.49 36.60 0.83
N ASP A 223 59.44 35.67 0.57
CA ASP A 223 60.91 35.66 0.81
C ASP A 223 61.51 35.95 2.21
N PRO A 224 62.80 35.59 2.46
CA PRO A 224 63.79 34.90 1.61
C PRO A 224 64.29 33.53 2.14
#